data_AF-A0A7R9LC94-F1
#
_entry.id   AF-A0A7R9LC94-F1
#
_cell.length_a   1.000
_cell.length_b   1.000
_cell.length_c   1.000
_cell.angle_alpha   90.00
_cell.angle_beta   90.00
_cell.angle_gamma   90.00
#
_symmetry.space_group_name_H-M   'P 1'
#
loop_
_entity.id
_entity.type
_entity.pdbx_description
1 polymer ?
#
loop_
_entity_poly.entity_id
_entity_poly.type
_entity_poly.pdbx_seq_one_letter_code
_entity_poly.pdbx_strand_id
1 'polypeptide(L)'
;MSTECRYEKEAWEECDGTGQQRRVLKLKTSRSAPTNCEPQKYITRQCKKNCRYSKGLWSDCVNGSKHRTDTLKIPSPGCEGTRNITKTCKQQCNYVKSEWSSCENGVKIKTLTLQTETSARSGCETTRVIRKQCGNRNNRKERTKNKKTVPNNTPTIDS
;
A
#
# COMPACT_ATOMS: atom_id res chain seq x y z
N MET A 1 32.21 -20.48 -32.19
CA MET A 1 32.35 -19.01 -32.31
C MET A 1 30.96 -18.40 -32.30
N SER A 2 30.71 -17.35 -31.50
CA SER A 2 29.40 -16.68 -31.42
C SER A 2 29.14 -15.91 -32.72
N THR A 3 28.16 -16.35 -33.50
CA THR A 3 27.70 -15.79 -34.78
C THR A 3 26.71 -14.63 -34.59
N GLU A 4 26.81 -13.90 -33.48
CA GLU A 4 25.84 -12.86 -33.13
C GLU A 4 26.38 -11.46 -33.45
N CYS A 5 25.58 -10.65 -34.16
CA CYS A 5 25.89 -9.25 -34.43
C CYS A 5 25.95 -8.47 -33.10
N ARG A 6 27.12 -7.94 -32.75
CA ARG A 6 27.33 -7.14 -31.53
C ARG A 6 27.21 -5.66 -31.83
N TYR A 7 26.38 -4.97 -31.05
CA TYR A 7 26.13 -3.53 -31.21
C TYR A 7 26.56 -2.74 -29.97
N GLU A 8 27.06 -1.54 -30.19
CA GLU A 8 27.25 -0.51 -29.19
C GLU A 8 25.98 0.32 -29.01
N LYS A 9 25.63 0.63 -27.76
CA LYS A 9 24.40 1.33 -27.40
C LYS A 9 24.72 2.80 -27.19
N GLU A 10 24.14 3.68 -27.99
CA GLU A 10 24.22 5.11 -27.72
C GLU A 10 23.31 5.53 -26.55
N ALA A 11 23.46 6.78 -26.12
CA ALA A 11 22.56 7.41 -25.18
C ALA A 11 21.12 7.41 -25.71
N TRP A 12 20.15 7.42 -24.79
CA TRP A 12 18.76 7.59 -25.18
C TRP A 12 18.51 9.05 -25.55
N GLU A 13 17.80 9.27 -26.66
CA GLU A 13 17.24 10.56 -27.02
C GLU A 13 16.20 10.99 -25.97
N GLU A 14 15.89 12.29 -25.95
CA GLU A 14 14.78 12.81 -25.15
C GLU A 14 13.44 12.18 -25.57
N CYS A 15 12.47 12.25 -24.67
CA CYS A 15 11.14 11.74 -24.93
C CYS A 15 10.43 12.57 -26.00
N ASP A 16 9.90 11.89 -27.00
CA ASP A 16 9.00 12.50 -27.98
C ASP A 16 7.63 12.83 -27.35
N GLY A 17 6.81 13.59 -28.08
CA GLY A 17 5.46 13.95 -27.66
C GLY A 17 4.50 12.77 -27.48
N THR A 18 4.87 11.57 -27.94
CA THR A 18 4.10 10.32 -27.79
C THR A 18 4.52 9.51 -26.56
N GLY A 19 5.55 9.96 -25.83
CA GLY A 19 6.07 9.27 -24.65
C GLY A 19 7.00 8.11 -24.97
N GLN A 20 7.58 8.09 -26.17
CA GLN A 20 8.65 7.15 -26.54
C GLN A 20 9.99 7.88 -26.59
N GLN A 21 11.05 7.13 -26.33
CA GLN A 21 12.42 7.58 -26.56
C GLN A 21 13.11 6.54 -27.43
N ARG A 22 14.00 7.01 -28.31
CA ARG A 22 14.73 6.19 -29.26
C ARG A 22 16.21 6.25 -28.95
N ARG A 23 16.95 5.19 -29.28
CA ARG A 23 18.41 5.25 -29.36
C ARG A 23 18.91 4.46 -30.55
N VAL A 24 20.13 4.78 -30.94
CA VAL A 24 20.85 4.10 -32.01
C VAL A 24 21.72 2.99 -31.43
N LEU A 25 21.72 1.85 -32.10
CA LEU A 25 22.64 0.75 -31.88
C LEU A 25 23.60 0.67 -33.06
N LYS A 26 24.86 1.03 -32.87
CA LYS A 26 25.88 1.00 -33.94
C LYS A 26 26.62 -0.34 -33.93
N LEU A 27 26.81 -0.94 -35.10
CA LEU A 27 27.51 -2.23 -35.21
C LEU A 27 28.96 -2.07 -34.73
N LYS A 28 29.42 -2.96 -33.85
CA LYS A 28 30.83 -2.97 -33.44
C LYS A 28 31.65 -3.62 -34.55
N THR A 29 32.56 -2.87 -35.15
CA THR A 29 33.50 -3.38 -36.14
C THR A 29 34.56 -4.24 -35.43
N SER A 30 34.32 -5.53 -35.30
CA SER A 30 35.34 -6.51 -34.91
C SER A 30 35.83 -7.28 -36.15
N ARG A 31 37.03 -7.87 -36.08
CA ARG A 31 37.58 -8.73 -37.15
C ARG A 31 36.71 -9.96 -37.48
N SER A 32 35.65 -10.22 -36.71
CA SER A 32 34.74 -11.36 -36.85
C SER A 32 33.28 -10.93 -36.99
N ALA A 33 33.00 -9.68 -37.37
CA ALA A 33 31.64 -9.22 -37.60
C ALA A 33 31.05 -9.95 -38.83
N PRO A 34 29.88 -10.61 -38.70
CA PRO A 34 29.22 -11.24 -39.84
C PRO A 34 28.92 -10.20 -40.94
N THR A 35 29.17 -10.54 -42.20
CA THR A 35 28.93 -9.65 -43.36
C THR A 35 27.47 -9.24 -43.53
N ASN A 36 26.53 -9.93 -42.87
CA ASN A 36 25.09 -9.72 -43.02
C ASN A 36 24.45 -8.91 -41.88
N CYS A 37 25.23 -8.16 -41.11
CA CYS A 37 24.70 -7.29 -40.05
C CYS A 37 24.42 -5.89 -40.58
N GLU A 38 23.28 -5.30 -40.20
CA GLU A 38 23.00 -3.89 -40.47
C GLU A 38 24.02 -2.99 -39.74
N PRO A 39 24.50 -1.90 -40.38
CA PRO A 39 25.50 -1.02 -39.78
C PRO A 39 24.98 -0.29 -38.54
N GLN A 40 23.68 0.01 -38.51
CA GLN A 40 23.01 0.57 -37.34
C GLN A 40 21.55 0.14 -37.31
N LYS A 41 20.97 0.07 -36.11
CA LYS A 41 19.54 -0.13 -35.92
C LYS A 41 18.99 0.78 -34.84
N TYR A 42 17.71 1.09 -34.93
CA TYR A 42 17.00 1.90 -33.93
C TYR A 42 16.22 1.01 -32.99
N ILE A 43 16.25 1.35 -31.70
CA ILE A 43 15.33 0.74 -30.74
C ILE A 43 14.57 1.83 -30.01
N THR A 44 13.30 1.57 -29.74
CA THR A 44 12.42 2.46 -28.98
C THR A 44 12.09 1.84 -27.63
N ARG A 45 11.79 2.68 -26.65
CA ARG A 45 11.17 2.26 -25.38
C ARG A 45 10.22 3.33 -24.88
N GLN A 46 9.31 2.94 -23.99
CA GLN A 46 8.52 3.93 -23.27
C GLN A 46 9.39 4.79 -22.35
N CYS A 47 9.04 6.07 -22.31
CA CYS A 47 9.59 7.02 -21.38
C CYS A 47 9.21 6.70 -19.94
N LYS A 48 10.17 6.90 -19.03
CA LYS A 48 9.87 6.88 -17.61
C LYS A 48 9.08 8.14 -17.29
N LYS A 49 7.77 8.01 -17.10
CA LYS A 49 6.89 9.13 -16.69
C LYS A 49 7.32 9.64 -15.32
N ASN A 50 8.04 10.75 -15.27
CA ASN A 50 8.43 11.39 -14.02
C ASN A 50 7.50 12.56 -13.67
N CYS A 51 6.21 12.26 -13.53
CA CYS A 51 5.20 13.27 -13.23
C CYS A 51 5.34 13.75 -11.78
N ARG A 52 5.74 15.01 -11.58
CA ARG A 52 5.88 15.60 -10.23
C ARG A 52 4.65 16.38 -9.84
N TYR A 53 3.98 15.96 -8.76
CA TYR A 53 2.75 16.58 -8.28
C TYR A 53 2.94 17.33 -6.95
N SER A 54 2.21 18.43 -6.80
CA SER A 54 1.89 19.08 -5.53
C SER A 54 0.75 18.33 -4.86
N LYS A 55 0.92 17.97 -3.60
CA LYS A 55 -0.09 17.21 -2.85
C LYS A 55 -1.13 18.16 -2.28
N GLY A 56 -2.40 17.93 -2.58
CA GLY A 56 -3.50 18.65 -1.93
C GLY A 56 -3.74 18.18 -0.49
N LEU A 57 -4.71 18.82 0.15
CA LEU A 57 -5.18 18.44 1.48
C LEU A 57 -6.03 17.17 1.41
N TRP A 58 -5.94 16.34 2.46
CA TRP A 58 -6.85 15.22 2.64
C TRP A 58 -8.23 15.73 3.05
N SER A 59 -9.28 15.19 2.44
CA SER A 59 -10.64 15.31 2.91
C SER A 59 -10.82 14.65 4.28
N ASP A 60 -11.96 14.92 4.89
CA ASP A 60 -12.44 14.15 6.03
C ASP A 60 -12.64 12.67 5.70
N CYS A 61 -12.60 11.86 6.75
CA CYS A 61 -12.82 10.42 6.66
C CYS A 61 -14.32 10.12 6.60
N VAL A 62 -14.84 9.83 5.41
CA VAL A 62 -16.24 9.50 5.15
C VAL A 62 -16.33 8.04 4.71
N ASN A 63 -17.18 7.26 5.37
CA ASN A 63 -17.39 5.83 5.11
C ASN A 63 -16.09 5.03 5.04
N GLY A 64 -15.13 5.34 5.92
CA GLY A 64 -13.83 4.66 5.99
C GLY A 64 -12.85 5.02 4.87
N SER A 65 -13.15 6.04 4.06
CA SER A 65 -12.28 6.53 2.99
C SER A 65 -12.08 8.04 3.07
N LYS A 66 -10.93 8.51 2.62
CA LYS A 66 -10.63 9.93 2.40
C LYS A 66 -9.96 10.12 1.06
N HIS A 67 -10.18 11.27 0.45
CA HIS A 67 -9.65 11.62 -0.86
C HIS A 67 -8.76 12.86 -0.77
N ARG A 68 -7.89 13.03 -1.76
CA ARG A 68 -7.25 14.32 -2.04
C ARG A 68 -6.99 14.45 -3.53
N THR A 69 -6.84 15.67 -3.99
CA THR A 69 -6.43 15.98 -5.36
C THR A 69 -4.97 16.43 -5.36
N ASP A 70 -4.14 15.77 -6.17
CA ASP A 70 -2.76 16.15 -6.43
C ASP A 70 -2.69 16.89 -7.78
N THR A 71 -2.03 18.04 -7.85
CA THR A 71 -1.92 18.87 -9.07
C THR A 71 -0.50 18.80 -9.64
N LEU A 72 -0.36 18.67 -10.95
CA LEU A 72 0.93 18.59 -11.62
C LEU A 72 1.70 19.91 -11.45
N LYS A 73 2.97 19.84 -11.03
CA LYS A 73 3.80 21.03 -10.79
C LYS A 73 4.26 21.71 -12.07
N ILE A 74 4.65 20.89 -13.06
CA ILE A 74 5.19 21.32 -14.34
C ILE A 74 4.48 20.48 -15.39
N PRO A 75 3.79 21.10 -16.37
CA PRO A 75 3.20 20.39 -17.50
C PRO A 75 4.25 19.49 -18.15
N SER A 76 3.92 18.20 -18.31
CA SER A 76 4.83 17.22 -18.91
C SER A 76 4.02 16.31 -19.83
N PRO A 77 4.53 15.99 -21.03
CA PRO A 77 3.83 15.12 -21.97
C PRO A 77 3.48 13.78 -21.32
N GLY A 78 2.22 13.36 -21.47
CA GLY A 78 1.73 12.08 -20.93
C GLY A 78 1.49 12.03 -19.41
N CYS A 79 1.50 13.18 -18.73
CA CYS A 79 1.08 13.35 -17.33
C CYS A 79 -0.29 14.03 -17.24
N GLU A 80 -1.16 13.53 -16.37
CA GLU A 80 -2.44 14.17 -16.08
C GLU A 80 -2.23 15.48 -15.29
N GLY A 81 -2.99 16.52 -15.60
CA GLY A 81 -2.89 17.81 -14.90
C GLY A 81 -3.26 17.72 -13.42
N THR A 82 -4.20 16.84 -13.08
CA THR A 82 -4.61 16.53 -11.71
C THR A 82 -4.89 15.05 -11.57
N ARG A 83 -4.67 14.49 -10.38
CA ARG A 83 -5.07 13.11 -10.06
C ARG A 83 -5.73 13.05 -8.69
N ASN A 84 -6.72 12.17 -8.56
CA ASN A 84 -7.40 11.92 -7.29
C ASN A 84 -6.81 10.69 -6.61
N ILE A 85 -6.44 10.84 -5.33
CA ILE A 85 -5.90 9.75 -4.51
C ILE A 85 -6.87 9.44 -3.39
N THR A 86 -7.28 8.17 -3.31
CA THR A 86 -8.13 7.65 -2.24
C THR A 86 -7.30 6.80 -1.28
N LYS A 87 -7.54 6.96 0.02
CA LYS A 87 -6.98 6.09 1.06
C LYS A 87 -8.05 5.69 2.06
N THR A 88 -7.89 4.48 2.60
CA THR A 88 -8.68 4.04 3.73
C THR A 88 -8.29 4.81 4.99
N CYS A 89 -9.27 5.02 5.86
CA CYS A 89 -9.11 5.70 7.13
C CYS A 89 -10.04 5.08 8.16
N LYS A 90 -9.66 5.18 9.45
CA LYS A 90 -10.53 4.76 10.54
C LYS A 90 -11.43 5.93 10.91
N GLN A 91 -12.74 5.75 10.81
CA GLN A 91 -13.68 6.70 11.38
C GLN A 91 -13.58 6.66 12.91
N GLN A 92 -13.10 7.74 13.51
CA GLN A 92 -13.16 7.92 14.95
C GLN A 92 -14.54 8.49 15.28
N CYS A 93 -15.47 7.60 15.65
CA CYS A 93 -16.75 7.96 16.25
C CYS A 93 -16.56 7.95 17.77
N ASN A 94 -16.73 9.11 18.41
CA ASN A 94 -16.59 9.25 19.86
C ASN A 94 -17.95 8.98 20.51
N TYR A 95 -18.01 7.99 21.38
CA TYR A 95 -19.25 7.61 22.07
C TYR A 95 -19.12 7.86 23.56
N VAL A 96 -20.13 8.50 24.14
CA VAL A 96 -20.37 8.54 25.58
C VAL A 96 -20.93 7.19 26.00
N LYS A 97 -20.38 6.62 27.07
CA LYS A 97 -20.77 5.30 27.57
C LYS A 97 -21.77 5.48 28.71
N SER A 98 -22.93 4.81 28.64
CA SER A 98 -23.84 4.70 29.78
C SER A 98 -23.29 3.74 30.84
N GLU A 99 -23.95 3.71 31.99
CA GLU A 99 -23.81 2.61 32.94
C GLU A 99 -24.25 1.27 32.32
N TRP A 100 -23.72 0.17 32.86
CA TRP A 100 -24.18 -1.16 32.50
C TRP A 100 -25.57 -1.41 33.08
N SER A 101 -26.45 -2.07 32.32
CA SER A 101 -27.68 -2.64 32.84
C SER A 101 -27.37 -3.70 33.91
N SER A 102 -28.38 -4.01 34.72
CA SER A 102 -28.40 -5.23 35.51
C SER A 102 -28.21 -6.46 34.60
N CYS A 103 -27.76 -7.56 35.21
CA CYS A 103 -27.66 -8.84 34.53
C CYS A 103 -29.05 -9.44 34.36
N GLU A 104 -29.48 -9.58 33.12
CA GLU A 104 -30.76 -10.20 32.75
C GLU A 104 -30.46 -11.37 31.82
N ASN A 105 -30.97 -12.56 32.15
CA ASN A 105 -30.74 -13.79 31.36
C ASN A 105 -29.26 -14.07 31.04
N GLY A 106 -28.37 -13.80 32.01
CA GLY A 106 -26.92 -14.00 31.82
C GLY A 106 -26.25 -12.99 30.88
N VAL A 107 -26.93 -11.91 30.49
CA VAL A 107 -26.38 -10.85 29.63
C VAL A 107 -26.56 -9.50 30.32
N LYS A 108 -25.54 -8.66 30.27
CA LYS A 108 -25.67 -7.24 30.57
C LYS A 108 -25.39 -6.40 29.34
N ILE A 109 -26.03 -5.26 29.29
CA ILE A 109 -26.08 -4.39 28.14
C ILE A 109 -25.56 -3.02 28.54
N LYS A 110 -24.87 -2.35 27.64
CA LYS A 110 -24.49 -0.95 27.80
C LYS A 110 -24.71 -0.19 26.50
N THR A 111 -25.27 0.99 26.62
CA THR A 111 -25.58 1.86 25.49
C THR A 111 -24.47 2.90 25.33
N LEU A 112 -24.07 3.12 24.09
CA LEU A 112 -23.07 4.09 23.67
C LEU A 112 -23.78 5.12 22.79
N THR A 113 -23.82 6.38 23.22
CA THR A 113 -24.44 7.48 22.45
C THR A 113 -23.36 8.35 21.83
N LEU A 114 -23.51 8.69 20.56
CA LEU A 114 -22.55 9.50 19.82
C LEU A 114 -22.43 10.89 20.46
N GLN A 115 -21.20 11.34 20.72
CA GLN A 115 -20.96 12.68 21.26
C GLN A 115 -21.21 13.71 20.15
N THR A 116 -22.23 14.55 20.35
CA THR A 116 -22.80 15.44 19.33
C THR A 116 -21.96 16.68 19.02
N GLU A 117 -20.98 17.04 19.86
CA GLU A 117 -20.24 18.30 19.70
C GLU A 117 -19.11 18.28 18.65
N THR A 118 -18.76 17.13 18.06
CA THR A 118 -17.67 17.09 17.06
C THR A 118 -17.80 16.02 15.99
N SER A 119 -18.91 15.27 15.97
CA SER A 119 -19.03 14.10 15.10
C SER A 119 -20.42 13.86 14.53
N ALA A 120 -21.05 14.91 13.98
CA ALA A 120 -21.99 14.74 12.87
C ALA A 120 -21.24 14.30 11.58
N ARG A 121 -20.33 13.33 11.71
CA ARG A 121 -19.60 12.74 10.59
C ARG A 121 -20.54 11.71 9.98
N SER A 122 -20.96 11.95 8.74
CA SER A 122 -21.73 11.02 7.93
C SER A 122 -21.08 9.62 7.98
N GLY A 123 -21.79 8.66 8.58
CA GLY A 123 -21.34 7.27 8.74
C GLY A 123 -21.23 6.76 10.18
N CYS A 124 -21.29 7.63 11.20
CA CYS A 124 -21.42 7.18 12.59
C CYS A 124 -22.88 6.92 12.96
N GLU A 125 -23.17 5.76 13.55
CA GLU A 125 -24.48 5.45 14.12
C GLU A 125 -24.69 6.29 15.38
N THR A 126 -25.89 6.81 15.59
CA THR A 126 -26.21 7.66 16.76
C THR A 126 -26.11 6.91 18.08
N THR A 127 -26.49 5.63 18.09
CA THR A 127 -26.51 4.81 19.30
C THR A 127 -25.99 3.41 18.99
N ARG A 128 -25.18 2.84 19.89
CA ARG A 128 -24.69 1.46 19.79
C ARG A 128 -24.92 0.70 21.08
N VAL A 129 -25.24 -0.58 20.96
CA VAL A 129 -25.52 -1.45 22.11
C VAL A 129 -24.44 -2.52 22.24
N ILE A 130 -23.71 -2.51 23.35
CA ILE A 130 -22.71 -3.54 23.67
C ILE A 130 -23.34 -4.56 24.60
N ARG A 131 -23.33 -5.83 24.19
CA ARG A 131 -23.76 -6.97 25.01
C ARG A 131 -22.54 -7.70 25.55
N LYS A 132 -22.58 -8.07 26.84
CA LYS A 132 -21.58 -8.95 27.45
C LYS A 132 -22.27 -10.00 28.32
N GLN A 133 -21.75 -11.23 28.30
CA GLN A 133 -22.20 -12.28 29.19
C GLN A 133 -21.81 -11.98 30.66
N CYS A 134 -22.65 -12.41 31.59
CA CYS A 134 -22.48 -12.30 33.03
C CYS A 134 -22.40 -13.72 33.64
N GLY A 135 -21.38 -13.97 34.47
CA GLY A 135 -20.99 -15.32 34.93
C GLY A 135 -20.12 -16.06 33.88
N ASN A 136 -19.16 -16.93 34.17
CA ASN A 136 -18.40 -17.26 35.37
C ASN A 136 -16.89 -17.26 34.98
N ARG A 137 -16.01 -16.83 35.89
CA ARG A 137 -14.56 -16.63 35.67
C ARG A 137 -13.73 -17.93 35.68
N ASN A 138 -14.29 -19.09 35.34
CA ASN A 138 -13.63 -20.37 35.62
C ASN A 138 -12.71 -20.94 34.52
N ASN A 139 -12.67 -20.38 33.29
CA ASN A 139 -11.82 -20.94 32.21
C ASN A 139 -10.68 -20.02 31.72
N ARG A 140 -10.20 -19.05 32.53
CA ARG A 140 -9.06 -18.19 32.14
C ARG A 140 -7.69 -18.73 32.58
N LYS A 141 -7.61 -19.87 33.28
CA LYS A 141 -6.32 -20.38 33.81
C LYS A 141 -5.62 -21.48 33.01
N GLU A 142 -6.12 -21.90 31.84
CA GLU A 142 -5.43 -22.96 31.06
C GLU A 142 -4.67 -22.49 29.81
N ARG A 143 -4.74 -21.21 29.42
CA ARG A 143 -4.04 -20.71 28.22
C ARG A 143 -2.73 -19.95 28.48
N THR A 144 -2.07 -20.18 29.62
CA THR A 144 -0.78 -19.56 29.95
C THR A 144 0.23 -20.50 30.61
N LYS A 145 0.00 -21.83 30.61
CA LYS A 145 0.93 -22.80 31.23
C LYS A 145 1.56 -23.83 30.28
N ASN A 146 1.49 -23.63 28.97
CA ASN A 146 2.21 -24.47 27.99
C ASN A 146 3.27 -23.71 27.16
N LYS A 147 3.89 -22.68 27.75
CA LYS A 147 5.07 -22.03 27.17
C LYS A 147 6.18 -21.99 28.21
N LYS A 148 6.77 -23.16 28.50
CA LYS A 148 8.18 -23.36 28.90
C LYS A 148 8.38 -24.79 29.37
N THR A 149 8.83 -25.64 28.45
CA THR A 149 9.86 -26.66 28.68
C THR A 149 10.24 -27.23 27.32
N VAL A 150 11.18 -26.56 26.66
CA VAL A 150 12.07 -27.24 25.72
C VAL A 150 13.25 -27.70 26.59
N PRO A 151 13.44 -29.00 26.85
CA PRO A 151 14.68 -29.47 27.44
C PRO A 151 15.72 -29.46 26.33
N ASN A 152 16.68 -28.56 26.47
CA ASN A 152 17.89 -28.54 25.66
C ASN A 152 18.93 -29.33 26.45
N ASN A 153 19.18 -30.58 26.07
CA ASN A 153 20.33 -31.34 26.58
C ASN A 153 20.95 -32.12 25.42
N THR A 154 22.10 -31.59 24.99
CA THR A 154 23.09 -32.14 24.08
C THR A 154 23.68 -33.44 24.67
N PRO A 155 23.93 -34.49 23.88
CA PRO A 155 24.59 -35.70 24.38
C PRO A 155 26.12 -35.50 24.43
N THR A 156 26.70 -35.69 25.61
CA THR A 156 28.14 -35.92 25.79
C THR A 156 28.41 -37.40 25.52
N ILE A 157 29.31 -37.66 24.58
CA ILE A 157 29.81 -38.99 24.21
C ILE A 157 30.93 -39.35 25.18
N ASP A 158 30.80 -40.49 25.86
CA ASP A 158 31.90 -41.12 26.59
C ASP A 158 32.53 -42.23 25.73
N SER A 159 33.81 -42.50 26.00
CA SER A 159 34.73 -43.30 25.20
C SER A 159 34.40 -44.80 25.12
#